data_AF-A0A7C5GHB7-F1
#
_entry.id   AF-A0A7C5GHB7-F1
#
_cell.length_a   1.000
_cell.length_b   1.000
_cell.length_c   1.000
_cell.angle_alpha   90.00
_cell.angle_beta   90.00
_cell.angle_gamma   90.00
#
_symmetry.space_group_name_H-M   'P 1'
#
loop_
_entity.id
_entity.type
_entity.pdbx_description
1 polymer ?
#
loop_
_entity_poly.entity_id
_entity_poly.type
_entity_poly.pdbx_seq_one_letter_code
_entity_poly.pdbx_strand_id
1 'polypeptide(L)'
;MPDLKLLALDQEDLEVISAYTQDAVLRVNEMGFAMSDNRFALIMNRYVWEEDDPKSKGLRRRSAMHFDKVIKVKSKGINLDSEDGVLDLLSIT
;
A
#
# COMPACT_ATOMS: atom_id res chain seq x y z
N MET A 1 -1.02 0.03 -20.38
CA MET A 1 0.20 0.66 -19.84
C MET A 1 1.10 -0.43 -19.31
N PRO A 2 2.44 -0.31 -19.38
CA PRO A 2 3.31 -1.22 -18.65
C PRO A 2 3.01 -1.12 -17.14
N ASP A 3 3.26 -2.20 -16.41
CA ASP A 3 3.04 -2.23 -14.97
C ASP A 3 3.89 -1.15 -14.28
N LEU A 4 3.23 -0.27 -13.49
CA LEU A 4 3.91 0.76 -12.70
C LEU A 4 4.75 0.08 -11.61
N LYS A 5 6.07 0.25 -11.68
CA LYS A 5 7.02 -0.26 -10.69
C LYS A 5 7.83 0.89 -10.12
N LEU A 6 7.61 1.18 -8.84
CA LEU A 6 8.32 2.21 -8.09
C LEU A 6 9.25 1.55 -7.07
N LEU A 7 10.37 2.22 -6.77
CA LEU A 7 11.31 1.85 -5.71
C LEU A 7 11.70 3.14 -5.00
N ALA A 8 11.71 3.12 -3.67
CA ALA A 8 12.18 4.23 -2.84
C ALA A 8 13.43 3.82 -2.06
N LEU A 9 14.46 4.66 -2.09
CA LEU A 9 15.69 4.49 -1.33
C LEU A 9 15.89 5.58 -0.27
N ASP A 10 15.25 6.73 -0.46
CA ASP A 10 15.25 7.84 0.48
C ASP A 10 13.83 8.36 0.77
N GLN A 11 13.75 9.45 1.54
CA GLN A 11 12.49 10.04 1.96
C GLN A 11 11.73 10.70 0.80
N GLU A 12 12.44 11.31 -0.14
CA GLU A 12 11.82 12.02 -1.27
C GLU A 12 11.14 11.02 -2.22
N ASP A 13 11.79 9.88 -2.47
CA ASP A 13 11.16 8.78 -3.21
C ASP A 13 9.91 8.23 -2.50
N LEU A 14 9.96 8.17 -1.16
CA LEU A 14 8.85 7.64 -0.35
C LEU A 14 7.62 8.54 -0.46
N GLU A 15 7.80 9.86 -0.56
CA GLU A 15 6.71 10.82 -0.78
C GLU A 15 5.97 10.53 -2.09
N VAL A 16 6.69 10.15 -3.16
CA VAL A 16 6.08 9.75 -4.43
C VAL A 16 5.24 8.48 -4.25
N ILE A 17 5.77 7.45 -3.59
CA ILE A 17 5.01 6.22 -3.33
C ILE A 17 3.78 6.49 -2.46
N SER A 18 3.92 7.31 -1.41
CA SER A 18 2.81 7.71 -0.55
C SER A 18 1.71 8.41 -1.35
N ALA A 19 2.05 9.33 -2.27
CA ALA A 19 1.08 10.00 -3.13
C ALA A 19 0.36 9.03 -4.07
N TYR A 20 1.08 8.09 -4.69
CA TYR A 20 0.50 7.10 -5.62
C TYR A 20 -0.39 6.06 -4.93
N THR A 21 -0.21 5.85 -3.62
CA THR A 21 -0.93 4.85 -2.84
C THR A 21 -1.93 5.47 -1.87
N GLN A 22 -2.09 6.79 -1.89
CA GLN A 22 -3.08 7.50 -1.10
C GLN A 22 -4.50 7.02 -1.43
N ASP A 23 -5.30 6.86 -0.38
CA ASP A 23 -6.69 6.35 -0.41
C ASP A 23 -6.79 4.92 -0.97
N ALA A 24 -5.68 4.16 -0.91
CA ALA A 24 -5.67 2.77 -1.28
C ALA A 24 -6.36 1.94 -0.20
N VAL A 25 -7.28 1.09 -0.65
CA VAL A 25 -8.08 0.26 0.24
C VAL A 25 -7.58 -1.17 0.21
N LEU A 26 -7.41 -1.76 1.39
CA LEU A 26 -6.98 -3.13 1.60
C LEU A 26 -7.79 -3.77 2.71
N ARG A 27 -7.76 -5.10 2.79
CA ARG A 27 -8.29 -5.85 3.94
C ARG A 27 -7.18 -6.22 4.91
N VAL A 28 -7.54 -6.49 6.16
CA VAL A 28 -6.60 -6.92 7.22
C VAL A 28 -5.80 -8.15 6.78
N ASN A 29 -6.45 -9.14 6.16
CA ASN A 29 -5.80 -10.35 5.64
C ASN A 29 -4.91 -10.14 4.40
N GLU A 30 -4.88 -8.92 3.85
CA GLU A 30 -4.03 -8.56 2.71
C GLU A 30 -2.68 -7.97 3.15
N MET A 31 -2.43 -7.89 4.46
CA MET A 31 -1.14 -7.53 5.05
C MET A 31 -0.41 -8.77 5.58
N GLY A 32 0.91 -8.81 5.44
CA GLY A 32 1.73 -9.90 5.94
C GLY A 32 3.13 -9.47 6.35
N PHE A 33 3.62 -10.03 7.46
CA PHE A 33 4.99 -9.88 7.91
C PHE A 33 5.72 -11.23 7.87
N ALA A 34 6.63 -11.38 6.90
CA ALA A 34 7.48 -12.55 6.76
C ALA A 34 8.79 -12.30 7.52
N MET A 35 8.87 -12.83 8.75
CA MET A 35 10.04 -12.63 9.63
C MET A 35 11.32 -13.28 9.06
N SER A 36 11.21 -14.42 8.38
CA SER A 36 12.35 -15.08 7.72
C SER A 36 13.01 -14.19 6.67
N ASP A 37 12.21 -13.35 6.01
CA ASP A 37 12.60 -12.55 4.86
C ASP A 37 12.85 -11.08 5.26
N ASN A 38 12.63 -10.74 6.55
CA ASN A 38 12.56 -9.36 7.06
C ASN A 38 11.71 -8.46 6.15
N ARG A 39 10.51 -8.94 5.78
CA ARG A 39 9.67 -8.26 4.80
C ARG A 39 8.26 -8.05 5.34
N PHE A 40 7.80 -6.81 5.30
CA PHE A 40 6.38 -6.50 5.44
C PHE A 40 5.81 -6.21 4.05
N ALA A 41 4.69 -6.82 3.72
CA ALA A 41 4.04 -6.62 2.43
C ALA A 41 2.55 -6.42 2.61
N LEU A 42 1.96 -5.70 1.67
CA LEU A 42 0.52 -5.54 1.56
C LEU A 42 0.07 -5.58 0.11
N ILE A 43 -1.16 -6.04 -0.08
CA ILE A 43 -1.87 -5.96 -1.35
C ILE A 43 -3.02 -4.98 -1.15
N MET A 44 -3.20 -4.07 -2.10
CA MET A 44 -4.19 -3.00 -2.00
C MET A 44 -4.85 -2.72 -3.35
N ASN A 45 -5.97 -2.02 -3.31
CA ASN A 45 -6.56 -1.38 -4.48
C ASN A 45 -6.30 0.12 -4.38
N ARG A 46 -5.28 0.60 -5.09
CA ARG A 46 -4.94 2.03 -5.12
C ARG A 46 -5.78 2.76 -6.17
N TYR A 47 -6.03 4.03 -5.93
CA TYR A 47 -6.55 4.92 -6.95
C TYR A 47 -5.47 5.23 -7.99
N VAL A 48 -5.86 5.34 -9.27
CA VAL A 48 -4.94 5.66 -10.37
C VAL A 48 -4.86 7.17 -10.52
N TRP A 49 -4.14 7.81 -9.61
CA TRP A 49 -3.95 9.28 -9.60
C TRP A 49 -3.18 9.80 -10.81
N GLU A 50 -2.38 8.93 -11.43
CA GLU A 50 -1.56 9.29 -12.60
C GLU A 50 -2.35 9.36 -13.91
N GLU A 51 -3.60 8.88 -13.93
CA GLU A 51 -4.48 8.97 -15.09
C GLU A 51 -5.50 10.09 -14.88
N ASP A 52 -5.24 11.25 -15.51
CA ASP A 52 -6.14 12.39 -15.51
C ASP A 52 -7.21 12.23 -16.62
N ASP A 53 -8.17 11.34 -16.39
CA ASP A 53 -9.41 11.31 -17.18
C ASP A 53 -10.57 11.91 -16.38
N PRO A 54 -10.95 13.17 -16.65
CA PRO A 54 -12.03 13.87 -15.96
C PRO A 54 -13.41 13.20 -16.11
N LYS A 55 -13.57 12.28 -17.06
CA LYS A 55 -14.82 11.56 -17.32
C LYS A 55 -14.84 10.17 -16.68
N SER A 56 -13.71 9.65 -16.22
CA SER A 56 -13.68 8.35 -15.56
C SER A 56 -14.15 8.51 -14.11
N LYS A 57 -15.04 7.61 -13.66
CA LYS A 57 -15.28 7.42 -12.23
C LYS A 57 -14.04 6.75 -11.66
N GLY A 58 -12.99 7.51 -11.43
CA GLY A 58 -11.76 7.13 -10.75
C GLY A 58 -11.37 5.66 -10.81
N LEU A 59 -10.41 5.33 -11.67
CA LEU A 59 -9.94 3.96 -11.80
C LEU A 59 -9.21 3.51 -10.52
N ARG A 60 -9.43 2.24 -10.16
CA ARG A 60 -8.65 1.57 -9.12
C ARG A 60 -7.87 0.41 -9.72
N ARG A 61 -6.63 0.24 -9.29
CA ARG A 61 -5.75 -0.85 -9.71
C ARG A 61 -5.35 -1.68 -8.51
N ARG A 62 -5.41 -3.01 -8.68
CA ARG A 62 -4.82 -3.94 -7.73
C ARG A 62 -3.30 -3.77 -7.79
N SER A 63 -2.67 -3.57 -6.65
CA SER A 63 -1.24 -3.30 -6.55
C SER A 63 -0.70 -3.94 -5.28
N ALA A 64 0.61 -4.19 -5.26
CA ALA A 64 1.31 -4.70 -4.08
C ALA A 64 2.44 -3.75 -3.72
N MET A 65 2.74 -3.66 -2.44
CA MET A 65 3.86 -2.89 -1.89
C MET A 65 4.54 -3.71 -0.80
N HIS A 66 5.85 -3.61 -0.71
CA HIS A 66 6.61 -4.22 0.37
C HIS A 66 7.69 -3.29 0.89
N PHE A 67 8.08 -3.55 2.13
CA PHE A 67 9.21 -2.94 2.82
C PHE A 67 10.18 -4.07 3.13
N ASP A 68 11.42 -3.94 2.67
CA ASP A 68 12.51 -4.87 3.00
C ASP A 68 13.25 -4.41 4.28
N LYS A 69 13.98 -5.33 4.92
CA LYS A 69 14.74 -5.10 6.16
C LYS A 69 13.86 -4.68 7.36
N VAL A 70 12.59 -5.11 7.36
CA VAL A 70 11.66 -4.88 8.47
C VAL A 70 11.97 -5.85 9.60
N ILE A 71 12.34 -5.31 10.76
CA ILE A 71 12.68 -6.09 11.96
C ILE A 71 11.46 -6.36 12.84
N LYS A 72 10.47 -5.46 12.80
CA LYS A 72 9.27 -5.55 13.65
C LYS A 72 8.11 -4.77 13.04
N VAL A 73 6.91 -5.34 13.14
CA VAL A 73 5.64 -4.68 12.79
C VAL A 73 4.80 -4.56 14.06
N LYS A 74 4.08 -3.42 14.19
CA LYS A 74 3.11 -3.18 15.26
C LYS A 74 1.89 -2.51 14.67
N SER A 75 0.72 -2.83 15.20
CA SER A 75 -0.54 -2.13 14.90
C SER A 75 -1.08 -1.48 16.17
N LYS A 76 -1.91 -0.45 15.98
CA LYS A 76 -2.65 0.19 17.07
C LYS A 76 -4.05 0.51 16.58
N GLY A 77 -5.06 0.10 17.34
CA GLY A 77 -6.47 0.37 16.99
C GLY A 77 -6.99 -0.42 15.78
N ILE A 78 -6.22 -1.39 15.28
CA ILE A 78 -6.64 -2.29 14.20
C ILE A 78 -6.94 -3.65 14.83
N ASN A 79 -8.15 -4.15 14.61
CA ASN A 79 -8.50 -5.51 15.00
C ASN A 79 -7.93 -6.49 13.95
N LEU A 80 -6.80 -7.12 14.27
CA LEU A 80 -6.13 -8.06 13.38
C LEU A 80 -6.88 -9.39 13.21
N ASP A 81 -7.81 -9.71 14.13
CA ASP A 81 -8.64 -10.93 14.05
C ASP A 81 -9.84 -10.75 13.09
N SER A 82 -10.12 -9.52 12.66
CA SER A 82 -11.17 -9.21 11.70
C SER A 82 -10.62 -9.26 10.28
N GLU A 83 -10.45 -10.45 9.72
CA GLU A 83 -9.81 -10.67 8.41
C GLU A 83 -10.41 -9.85 7.26
N ASP A 84 -11.74 -9.70 7.23
CA ASP A 84 -12.47 -8.89 6.24
C ASP A 84 -12.55 -7.40 6.59
N GLY A 85 -11.91 -6.99 7.69
CA GLY A 85 -11.82 -5.59 8.10
C GLY A 85 -11.17 -4.76 7.00
N VAL A 86 -11.86 -3.71 6.57
CA VAL A 86 -11.38 -2.82 5.51
C VAL A 86 -10.56 -1.69 6.13
N LEU A 87 -9.37 -1.45 5.59
CA LEU A 87 -8.45 -0.39 5.97
C LEU A 87 -8.24 0.56 4.80
N ASP A 88 -7.96 1.82 5.14
CA ASP A 88 -7.64 2.87 4.19
C ASP A 88 -6.21 3.38 4.44
N LEU A 89 -5.38 3.40 3.40
CA LEU A 89 -3.99 3.84 3.47
C LEU A 89 -3.92 5.36 3.28
N LEU A 90 -3.70 6.06 4.38
CA LEU A 90 -3.65 7.53 4.39
C LEU A 90 -2.28 8.07 3.99
N SER A 91 -1.21 7.50 4.52
CA SER A 91 0.16 7.97 4.27
C SER A 91 1.21 6.92 4.62
N ILE A 92 2.40 7.10 4.06
CA ILE A 92 3.63 6.37 4.39
C ILE A 92 4.70 7.41 4.71
N THR A 93 5.40 7.23 5.84
CA THR A 93 6.33 8.24 6.40
C THR A 93 7.62 7.63 6.88
#